data_AF-A0A257KHK6-F1
#
_entry.id   AF-A0A257KHK6-F1
#
_cell.length_a   1.000
_cell.length_b   1.000
_cell.length_c   1.000
_cell.angle_alpha   90.00
_cell.angle_beta   90.00
_cell.angle_gamma   90.00
#
_symmetry.space_group_name_H-M   'P 1'
#
loop_
_entity.id
_entity.type
_entity.pdbx_description
1 polymer ?
#
loop_
_entity_poly.entity_id
_entity_poly.type
_entity_poly.pdbx_seq_one_letter_code
_entity_poly.pdbx_strand_id
1 'polypeptide(L)'
;TGSVKLASNWVVTGGARWNLEANKIDQYMVGAGYVDDCFILAVNYVTSYSYVANLSTPPVLSHTWMFQLGLRTLGGTQAGTGTGGVY
;
A
#
# COMPACT_ATOMS: atom_id res chain seq x y z
N THR A 1 0.89 -4.17 -11.21
CA THR A 1 1.37 -4.57 -9.87
C THR A 1 2.06 -5.91 -10.01
N GLY A 2 3.00 -6.25 -9.13
CA GLY A 2 3.71 -7.51 -9.18
C GLY A 2 3.95 -8.04 -7.78
N SER A 3 4.02 -9.36 -7.64
CA SER A 3 4.34 -10.03 -6.39
C SER A 3 5.41 -11.09 -6.61
N VAL A 4 6.30 -11.23 -5.63
CA VAL A 4 7.41 -12.18 -5.64
C VAL A 4 7.48 -12.88 -4.30
N LYS A 5 7.64 -14.20 -4.34
CA LYS A 5 7.87 -15.03 -3.16
C LYS A 5 9.36 -14.97 -2.82
N LEU A 6 9.71 -14.35 -1.69
CA LEU A 6 11.10 -14.20 -1.25
C LEU A 6 11.61 -15.43 -0.50
N ALA A 7 10.72 -16.08 0.25
CA ALA A 7 11.00 -17.31 0.98
C ALA A 7 9.74 -18.18 1.04
N SER A 8 9.83 -19.39 1.60
CA SER A 8 8.69 -20.33 1.70
C SER A 8 7.42 -19.69 2.26
N ASN A 9 7.58 -18.74 3.19
CA ASN A 9 6.49 -18.14 3.95
C ASN A 9 6.35 -16.63 3.68
N TRP A 10 7.25 -16.01 2.92
CA TRP A 10 7.29 -14.57 2.69
C TRP A 10 6.94 -14.22 1.24
N VAL A 11 5.96 -13.34 1.05
CA VAL A 11 5.59 -12.76 -0.23
C VAL A 11 5.69 -11.25 -0.14
N VAL A 12 6.37 -10.65 -1.11
CA VAL A 12 6.42 -9.18 -1.25
C VAL A 12 5.66 -8.79 -2.49
N THR A 13 4.86 -7.74 -2.36
CA THR A 13 4.04 -7.18 -3.45
C THR A 13 4.42 -5.72 -3.64
N GLY A 14 4.54 -5.30 -4.90
CA GLY A 14 4.87 -3.93 -5.26
C GLY A 14 4.00 -3.44 -6.40
N GLY A 15 3.72 -2.15 -6.42
CA GLY A 15 3.00 -1.50 -7.50
C GLY A 15 3.35 -0.04 -7.60
N ALA A 16 3.42 0.47 -8.82
CA ALA A 16 3.48 1.90 -9.08
C ALA A 16 2.48 2.23 -10.19
N ARG A 17 1.84 3.39 -10.09
CA ARG A 17 0.96 3.97 -11.09
C ARG A 17 1.59 5.25 -11.60
N TRP A 18 1.84 5.30 -12.91
CA TRP A 18 2.40 6.47 -13.59
C TRP A 18 1.33 7.11 -14.46
N ASN A 19 1.19 8.43 -14.39
CA ASN A 19 0.38 9.21 -15.30
C ASN A 19 1.26 9.67 -16.48
N LEU A 20 0.93 9.19 -17.67
CA LEU A 20 1.67 9.44 -18.90
C LEU A 20 1.52 10.89 -19.41
N GLU A 21 0.39 11.53 -19.13
CA GLU A 21 0.10 12.90 -19.58
C GLU A 21 0.79 13.93 -18.68
N ALA A 22 0.70 13.75 -17.36
CA ALA A 22 1.36 14.63 -16.39
C ALA A 22 2.87 14.29 -16.20
N ASN A 23 3.34 13.18 -16.77
CA ASN A 23 4.67 12.61 -16.60
C ASN A 23 5.12 12.52 -15.13
N LYS A 24 4.25 11.99 -14.27
CA LYS A 24 4.45 11.89 -12.81
C LYS A 24 3.91 10.58 -12.23
N ILE A 25 4.40 10.21 -11.04
CA ILE A 25 3.92 9.05 -10.26
C ILE A 25 2.67 9.46 -9.49
N ASP A 26 1.54 8.84 -9.80
CA ASP A 26 0.31 9.06 -9.06
C ASP A 26 0.28 8.28 -7.74
N GLN A 27 0.83 7.07 -7.74
CA GLN A 27 0.76 6.21 -6.57
C GLN A 27 1.87 5.19 -6.60
N TYR A 28 2.43 4.86 -5.44
CA TYR A 28 3.22 3.65 -5.26
C TYR A 28 2.73 2.89 -4.03
N MET A 29 2.90 1.58 -4.07
CA MET A 29 2.58 0.71 -2.95
C MET A 29 3.61 -0.39 -2.82
N VAL A 30 3.88 -0.74 -1.58
CA VAL A 30 4.68 -1.90 -1.20
C VAL A 30 3.95 -2.65 -0.11
N GLY A 31 3.95 -3.96 -0.20
CA GLY A 31 3.35 -4.84 0.78
C GLY A 31 4.22 -6.04 1.03
N ALA A 32 4.15 -6.56 2.23
CA ALA A 32 4.77 -7.81 2.62
C ALA A 32 3.75 -8.66 3.35
N GLY A 33 3.69 -9.94 3.00
CA GLY A 33 2.86 -10.94 3.62
C GLY A 33 3.71 -12.08 4.14
N TYR A 34 3.40 -12.54 5.35
CA TYR A 34 3.92 -13.75 5.93
C TYR A 34 2.78 -14.75 6.15
N VAL A 35 2.95 -15.98 5.68
CA VAL A 35 1.95 -17.05 5.81
C VAL A 35 2.53 -18.20 6.61
N ASP A 36 1.86 -18.52 7.71
CA ASP A 36 2.18 -19.64 8.60
C ASP A 36 1.03 -20.68 8.61
N ASP A 37 1.20 -21.73 9.39
CA ASP A 37 0.24 -22.80 9.62
C ASP A 37 -0.97 -22.31 10.43
N CYS A 38 -0.76 -21.38 11.37
CA CYS A 38 -1.83 -20.90 12.24
C CYS A 38 -2.31 -19.48 11.92
N PHE A 39 -1.46 -18.67 11.28
CA PHE A 39 -1.75 -17.26 11.07
C PHE A 39 -1.18 -16.73 9.76
N ILE A 40 -1.72 -15.60 9.33
CA ILE A 40 -1.29 -14.81 8.18
C ILE A 40 -1.06 -13.39 8.68
N LEU A 41 0.09 -12.83 8.39
CA LEU A 41 0.39 -11.43 8.63
C LEU A 41 0.54 -10.74 7.28
N ALA A 42 -0.05 -9.55 7.14
CA ALA A 42 0.20 -8.72 5.99
C ALA A 42 0.35 -7.26 6.42
N VAL A 43 1.33 -6.58 5.84
CA VAL A 43 1.51 -5.15 5.95
C VAL A 43 1.51 -4.57 4.54
N ASN A 44 0.75 -3.50 4.34
CA ASN A 44 0.72 -2.77 3.09
C ASN A 44 0.92 -1.28 3.38
N TYR A 45 1.82 -0.68 2.62
CA TYR A 45 2.09 0.74 2.62
C TYR A 45 1.76 1.30 1.26
N VAL A 46 0.86 2.27 1.22
CA VAL A 46 0.40 2.93 0.00
C VAL A 46 0.68 4.42 0.15
N THR A 47 1.32 4.99 -0.86
CA THR A 47 1.51 6.43 -0.97
C THR A 47 0.87 6.92 -2.26
N SER A 48 -0.03 7.88 -2.15
CA SER A 48 -0.73 8.48 -3.28
C SER A 48 -0.43 9.97 -3.37
N TYR A 49 -0.13 10.43 -4.58
CA TYR A 49 0.02 11.82 -4.96
C TYR A 49 -1.24 12.27 -5.67
N SER A 50 -1.90 13.30 -5.14
CA SER A 50 -2.98 13.99 -5.83
C SER A 50 -2.40 15.22 -6.51
N TYR A 51 -2.23 15.18 -7.83
CA TYR A 51 -1.84 16.36 -8.61
C TYR A 51 -3.11 17.08 -9.07
N VAL A 52 -3.38 18.25 -8.51
CA VAL A 52 -4.44 19.13 -9.00
C VAL A 52 -3.92 19.87 -10.22
N ALA A 53 -4.73 19.94 -11.29
CA ALA A 53 -4.33 20.54 -12.56
C ALA A 53 -4.20 22.08 -12.51
N ASN A 54 -4.45 22.73 -11.35
CA ASN A 54 -4.26 24.17 -11.20
C ASN A 54 -2.85 24.48 -10.65
N LEU A 55 -2.15 25.40 -11.31
CA LEU A 55 -0.74 25.75 -11.02
C LEU A 55 -0.48 26.38 -9.62
N SER A 56 -1.49 26.53 -8.77
CA SER A 56 -1.40 27.25 -7.50
C SER A 56 -1.59 26.39 -6.25
N THR A 57 -1.86 25.09 -6.37
CA THR A 57 -1.97 24.21 -5.20
C THR A 57 -0.81 23.20 -5.15
N PRO A 58 -0.07 23.12 -4.02
CA PRO A 58 1.02 22.16 -3.88
C PRO A 58 0.47 20.72 -3.86
N PRO A 59 1.06 19.76 -4.59
CA PRO A 59 0.57 18.38 -4.61
C PRO A 59 0.39 17.80 -3.20
N VAL A 60 -0.80 17.26 -2.92
CA VAL A 60 -1.10 16.60 -1.67
C VAL A 60 -0.58 15.17 -1.71
N LEU A 61 0.20 14.88 -0.67
CA LEU A 61 0.73 13.56 -0.39
C LEU A 61 -0.12 12.89 0.67
N SER A 62 -0.59 11.68 0.37
CA SER A 62 -1.28 10.83 1.34
C SER A 62 -0.52 9.54 1.54
N HIS A 63 -0.34 9.17 2.81
CA HIS A 63 0.28 7.94 3.25
C HIS A 63 -0.75 7.08 3.94
N THR A 64 -0.84 5.81 3.57
CA THR A 64 -1.74 4.85 4.21
C THR A 64 -0.96 3.60 4.57
N TRP A 65 -1.06 3.24 5.84
CA TRP A 65 -0.52 2.01 6.39
C TRP A 65 -1.68 1.09 6.73
N MET A 66 -1.58 -0.17 6.31
CA MET A 66 -2.54 -1.21 6.64
C MET A 66 -1.80 -2.40 7.19
N PHE A 67 -2.23 -2.84 8.36
CA PHE A 67 -1.80 -4.06 9.01
C PHE A 67 -2.96 -5.03 9.09
N GLN A 68 -2.70 -6.29 8.77
CA GLN A 68 -3.69 -7.36 8.80
C GLN A 68 -3.10 -8.58 9.50
N LEU A 69 -3.87 -9.12 10.43
CA LEU A 69 -3.61 -10.39 11.09
C LEU A 69 -4.80 -11.32 10.84
N GLY A 70 -4.57 -12.40 10.10
CA GLY A 70 -5.51 -13.50 9.90
C GLY A 70 -5.15 -14.68 10.79
N LEU A 71 -6.08 -15.21 11.56
CA LEU A 71 -5.95 -16.50 12.23
C LEU A 71 -6.77 -17.53 11.44
N ARG A 72 -6.19 -18.70 11.13
CA ARG A 72 -6.86 -19.68 10.25
C ARG A 72 -8.21 -20.18 10.78
N THR A 73 -8.39 -20.16 12.10
CA THR A 73 -9.61 -20.65 12.78
C THR A 73 -10.50 -19.55 13.33
N LEU A 74 -9.95 -18.37 13.62
CA LEU A 74 -10.65 -17.29 14.34
C LEU A 74 -10.96 -16.07 13.44
N GLY A 75 -10.61 -16.13 12.16
CA GLY A 75 -10.84 -15.04 11.21
C GLY A 75 -9.73 -13.99 11.25
N GLY A 76 -9.91 -12.91 10.47
CA GLY A 76 -8.91 -11.86 10.32
C GLY A 76 -9.33 -10.52 10.88
N THR A 77 -8.39 -9.83 11.51
CA THR A 77 -8.48 -8.43 11.93
C THR A 77 -7.60 -7.56 11.03
N GLN A 78 -8.07 -6.35 10.77
CA GLN A 78 -7.35 -5.36 9.97
C GLN A 78 -7.35 -4.04 10.74
N ALA A 79 -6.20 -3.38 10.79
CA ALA A 79 -6.03 -2.06 11.36
C ALA A 79 -5.27 -1.21 10.34
N GLY A 80 -5.79 -0.03 10.02
CA GLY A 80 -5.16 0.86 9.06
C GLY A 80 -5.22 2.31 9.53
N THR A 81 -4.15 3.05 9.27
CA THR A 81 -4.08 4.49 9.51
C THR A 81 -3.66 5.18 8.22
N GLY A 82 -4.42 6.21 7.85
CA GLY A 82 -4.12 7.06 6.70
C GLY A 82 -3.89 8.47 7.17
N THR A 83 -2.79 9.08 6.74
CA THR A 83 -2.55 10.53 6.88
C THR A 83 -2.53 11.11 5.48
N GLY A 84 -3.62 11.79 5.12
CA GLY A 84 -3.74 12.53 3.86
C GLY A 84 -3.46 14.00 4.09
N GLY A 85 -2.65 14.61 3.23
CA GLY A 85 -2.52 16.06 3.22
C GLY A 85 -3.87 16.73 2.94
N VAL A 86 -4.12 17.87 3.58
CA VAL A 86 -5.33 18.68 3.37
C VAL A 86 -4.87 19.96 2.65
N TYR A 87 -5.52 20.29 1.53
CA TYR A 87 -5.33 21.56 0.82
C TYR A 87 -6.00 22.71 1.57
#